data_AF-A0A088ES95-F1
#
_entry.id   AF-A0A088ES95-F1
#
_cell.length_a   1.000
_cell.length_b   1.000
_cell.length_c   1.000
_cell.angle_alpha   90.00
_cell.angle_beta   90.00
_cell.angle_gamma   90.00
#
_symmetry.space_group_name_H-M   'P 1'
#
loop_
_entity.id
_entity.type
_entity.pdbx_description
1 polymer ?
#
loop_
_entity_poly.entity_id
_entity_poly.type
_entity_poly.pdbx_seq_one_letter_code
_entity_poly.pdbx_strand_id
1 'polypeptide(L)'
;MSITYNERFFLLFEDLKKKGELKTYVELGKLINESKAGINDLKTERKKVSIQHIHDMKISYNSINTDYLIGASNQLYLSANEIPQLTTTTISDNSGQQETILALKETIEAKNETIAVLKALLAHKK
;
A
#
# COMPACT_ATOMS: atom_id res chain seq x y z
N MET A 1 -19.09 -8.99 19.56
CA MET A 1 -17.88 -9.83 19.65
C MET A 1 -16.85 -9.19 18.73
N SER A 2 -15.66 -8.84 19.22
CA SER A 2 -14.61 -8.24 18.38
C SER A 2 -13.94 -9.33 17.55
N ILE A 3 -13.74 -9.09 16.26
CA ILE A 3 -13.04 -10.02 15.36
C ILE A 3 -11.55 -10.13 15.75
N THR A 4 -10.99 -11.34 15.72
CA THR A 4 -9.58 -11.60 16.04
C THR A 4 -8.65 -11.34 14.85
N TYR A 5 -7.33 -11.26 15.10
CA TYR A 5 -6.33 -11.15 14.02
C TYR A 5 -6.31 -12.38 13.11
N ASN A 6 -6.53 -13.57 13.69
CA ASN A 6 -6.65 -14.81 12.93
C ASN A 6 -7.88 -14.76 12.01
N GLU A 7 -9.03 -14.37 12.54
CA GLU A 7 -10.26 -14.22 11.76
C GLU A 7 -10.07 -13.18 10.63
N ARG A 8 -9.48 -12.03 10.91
CA ARG A 8 -9.14 -11.01 9.90
C ARG A 8 -8.26 -11.57 8.78
N PHE A 9 -7.23 -12.34 9.14
CA PHE A 9 -6.34 -12.99 8.18
C PHE A 9 -7.08 -13.99 7.28
N PHE A 10 -7.99 -14.78 7.84
CA PHE A 10 -8.78 -15.72 7.03
C PHE A 10 -9.88 -15.02 6.21
N LEU A 11 -10.45 -13.90 6.67
CA LEU A 11 -11.35 -13.09 5.84
C LEU A 11 -10.65 -12.55 4.59
N LEU A 12 -9.40 -12.11 4.73
CA LEU A 12 -8.57 -11.73 3.59
C LEU A 12 -8.39 -12.89 2.61
N PHE A 13 -8.04 -14.08 3.11
CA PHE A 13 -7.93 -15.27 2.26
C PHE A 13 -9.23 -15.58 1.52
N GLU A 14 -10.39 -15.51 2.18
CA GLU A 14 -11.68 -15.73 1.52
C GLU A 14 -12.00 -14.67 0.45
N ASP A 15 -11.57 -13.41 0.63
CA ASP A 15 -11.72 -12.38 -0.40
C ASP A 15 -10.82 -12.64 -1.62
N LEU A 16 -9.54 -12.96 -1.39
CA LEU A 16 -8.61 -13.36 -2.45
C LEU A 16 -9.11 -14.58 -3.22
N LYS A 17 -9.80 -15.50 -2.52
CA LYS A 17 -10.44 -16.64 -3.13
C LYS A 17 -11.63 -16.29 -4.00
N LYS A 18 -12.46 -15.33 -3.58
CA LYS A 18 -13.55 -14.81 -4.43
C LYS A 18 -13.03 -14.15 -5.71
N LYS A 19 -11.87 -13.50 -5.63
CA LYS A 19 -11.17 -12.88 -6.79
C LYS A 19 -10.47 -13.88 -7.70
N GLY A 20 -10.33 -15.14 -7.26
CA GLY A 20 -9.61 -16.17 -8.00
C GLY A 20 -8.09 -16.09 -7.89
N GLU A 21 -7.57 -15.22 -7.00
CA GLU A 21 -6.13 -15.04 -6.76
C GLU A 21 -5.52 -16.14 -5.89
N LEU A 22 -6.33 -16.75 -5.00
CA LEU A 22 -5.96 -17.89 -4.15
C LEU A 22 -7.08 -18.93 -4.17
N LYS A 23 -6.80 -20.19 -4.44
CA LYS A 23 -7.86 -21.20 -4.61
C LYS A 23 -8.02 -22.09 -3.38
N THR A 24 -6.91 -22.43 -2.73
CA THR A 24 -6.90 -23.45 -1.67
C THR A 24 -6.07 -23.05 -0.47
N TYR A 25 -6.37 -23.66 0.68
CA TYR A 25 -5.54 -23.55 1.88
C TYR A 25 -4.11 -24.11 1.69
N VAL A 26 -3.90 -24.99 0.71
CA VAL A 26 -2.57 -25.51 0.37
C VAL A 26 -1.74 -24.43 -0.31
N GLU A 27 -2.33 -23.65 -1.21
CA GLU A 27 -1.68 -22.49 -1.81
C GLU A 27 -1.38 -21.41 -0.77
N LEU A 28 -2.34 -21.13 0.13
CA LEU A 28 -2.10 -20.23 1.27
C LEU A 28 -0.90 -20.67 2.11
N GLY A 29 -0.85 -21.96 2.48
CA GLY A 29 0.27 -22.54 3.24
C GLY A 29 1.62 -22.35 2.56
N LYS A 30 1.69 -22.61 1.25
CA LYS A 30 2.92 -22.36 0.48
C LYS A 30 3.32 -20.88 0.50
N LEU A 31 2.34 -19.98 0.43
CA LEU A 31 2.59 -18.55 0.33
C LEU A 31 3.14 -17.95 1.64
N ILE A 32 2.65 -18.40 2.80
CA ILE A 32 3.13 -17.94 4.12
C ILE A 32 4.11 -18.91 4.79
N ASN A 33 4.65 -19.85 4.02
CA ASN A 33 5.59 -20.86 4.50
C ASN A 33 5.08 -21.67 5.72
N GLU A 34 3.82 -22.09 5.67
CA GLU A 34 3.17 -22.92 6.69
C GLU A 34 2.78 -24.31 6.17
N SER A 35 2.84 -25.28 7.06
CA SER A 35 2.35 -26.62 6.79
C SER A 35 0.82 -26.69 6.82
N LYS A 36 0.25 -27.78 6.31
CA LYS A 36 -1.21 -28.03 6.41
C LYS A 36 -1.71 -28.03 7.85
N ALA A 37 -0.93 -28.60 8.77
CA ALA A 37 -1.24 -28.58 10.20
C ALA A 37 -1.15 -27.15 10.76
N GLY A 38 -0.12 -26.40 10.38
CA GLY A 38 0.06 -24.99 10.76
C GLY A 38 -1.10 -24.10 10.31
N ILE A 39 -1.58 -24.25 9.07
CA ILE A 39 -2.78 -23.55 8.59
C ILE A 39 -4.02 -23.93 9.41
N ASN A 40 -4.19 -25.21 9.75
CA ASN A 40 -5.30 -25.62 10.59
C ASN A 40 -5.20 -25.03 12.00
N ASP A 41 -4.01 -25.00 12.60
CA ASP A 41 -3.78 -24.40 13.91
C ASP A 41 -4.03 -22.90 13.92
N LEU A 42 -3.69 -22.20 12.82
CA LEU A 42 -4.05 -20.79 12.62
C LEU A 42 -5.58 -20.62 12.54
N LYS A 43 -6.27 -21.49 11.81
CA LYS A 43 -7.72 -21.42 11.63
C LYS A 43 -8.50 -21.70 12.93
N THR A 44 -8.02 -22.63 13.74
CA THR A 44 -8.62 -22.95 15.06
C THR A 44 -8.06 -22.11 16.19
N GLU A 45 -7.29 -21.05 15.88
CA GLU A 45 -6.63 -20.15 16.83
C GLU A 45 -5.68 -20.81 17.87
N ARG A 46 -5.25 -22.05 17.63
CA ARG A 46 -4.21 -22.70 18.44
C ARG A 46 -2.84 -22.07 18.22
N LYS A 47 -2.63 -21.51 17.02
CA LYS A 47 -1.46 -20.71 16.65
C LYS A 47 -1.94 -19.30 16.29
N LYS A 48 -1.18 -18.27 16.69
CA LYS A 48 -1.48 -16.89 16.32
C LYS A 48 -0.82 -16.54 14.98
N VAL A 49 -1.47 -15.66 14.23
CA VAL A 49 -0.87 -15.06 13.03
C VAL A 49 0.38 -14.28 13.46
N SER A 50 1.50 -14.55 12.80
CA SER A 50 2.79 -13.90 13.06
C SER A 50 2.99 -12.71 12.13
N ILE A 51 3.95 -11.84 12.47
CA ILE A 51 4.38 -10.76 11.59
C ILE A 51 4.91 -11.32 10.26
N GLN A 52 5.58 -12.47 10.28
CA GLN A 52 6.07 -13.13 9.07
C GLN A 52 4.92 -13.48 8.11
N HIS A 53 3.80 -14.02 8.63
CA HIS A 53 2.64 -14.33 7.77
C HIS A 53 2.05 -13.07 7.11
N ILE A 54 2.00 -11.95 7.86
CA ILE A 54 1.51 -10.67 7.36
C ILE A 54 2.45 -10.10 6.29
N HIS A 55 3.76 -10.18 6.54
CA HIS A 55 4.80 -9.78 5.61
C HIS A 55 4.71 -10.56 4.28
N ASP A 56 4.59 -11.88 4.36
CA ASP A 56 4.53 -12.74 3.16
C ASP A 56 3.25 -12.48 2.34
N MET A 57 2.13 -12.20 3.02
CA MET A 57 0.91 -11.70 2.36
C MET A 57 1.15 -10.37 1.65
N LYS A 58 1.77 -9.39 2.33
CA LYS A 58 1.97 -8.05 1.78
C LYS A 58 2.87 -8.07 0.55
N ILE A 59 3.92 -8.89 0.56
CA ILE A 59 4.80 -9.06 -0.60
C ILE A 59 4.02 -9.64 -1.78
N SER A 60 3.21 -10.67 -1.53
CA SER A 60 2.47 -11.36 -2.59
C SER A 60 1.31 -10.52 -3.14
N TYR A 61 0.72 -9.66 -2.30
CA TYR A 61 -0.44 -8.86 -2.60
C TYR A 61 -0.26 -7.44 -2.06
N ASN A 62 0.47 -6.63 -2.82
CA ASN A 62 0.84 -5.27 -2.40
C ASN A 62 -0.36 -4.34 -2.15
N SER A 63 -1.53 -4.63 -2.71
CA SER A 63 -2.77 -3.86 -2.50
C SER A 63 -3.38 -4.06 -1.10
N ILE A 64 -2.96 -5.08 -0.35
CA ILE A 64 -3.51 -5.38 0.98
C ILE A 64 -3.07 -4.32 1.98
N ASN A 65 -4.02 -3.90 2.83
CA ASN A 65 -3.75 -3.05 3.98
C ASN A 65 -3.30 -3.90 5.18
N THR A 66 -2.06 -3.69 5.64
CA THR A 66 -1.52 -4.38 6.83
C THR A 66 -2.20 -3.93 8.11
N ASP A 67 -2.70 -2.70 8.19
CA ASP A 67 -3.41 -2.17 9.35
C ASP A 67 -4.71 -2.93 9.61
N TYR A 68 -5.33 -3.45 8.56
CA TYR A 68 -6.47 -4.34 8.70
C TYR A 68 -6.11 -5.65 9.40
N LEU A 69 -4.95 -6.24 9.07
CA LEU A 69 -4.51 -7.52 9.63
C LEU A 69 -4.14 -7.41 11.11
N ILE A 70 -3.62 -6.25 11.54
CA ILE A 70 -3.33 -5.95 12.94
C ILE A 70 -4.49 -5.28 13.69
N GLY A 71 -5.66 -5.12 13.04
CA GLY A 71 -6.86 -4.56 13.66
C GLY A 71 -6.85 -3.04 13.89
N ALA A 72 -5.88 -2.31 13.34
CA ALA A 72 -5.83 -0.85 13.36
C ALA A 72 -6.76 -0.21 12.30
N SER A 73 -7.20 -0.98 11.30
CA SER A 73 -8.16 -0.53 10.28
C SER A 73 -9.24 -1.59 10.00
N ASN A 74 -10.36 -1.14 9.42
CA ASN A 74 -11.42 -2.00 8.87
C ASN A 74 -11.40 -2.06 7.33
N GLN A 75 -10.43 -1.41 6.68
CA GLN A 75 -10.27 -1.42 5.22
C GLN A 75 -9.32 -2.53 4.79
N LEU A 76 -9.82 -3.51 4.04
CA LEU A 76 -9.04 -4.69 3.60
C LEU A 76 -7.91 -4.34 2.61
N TYR A 77 -8.15 -3.34 1.76
CA TYR A 77 -7.24 -2.89 0.71
C TYR A 77 -6.89 -1.43 0.90
N LEU A 78 -5.69 -1.07 0.45
CA LEU A 78 -5.28 0.32 0.31
C LEU A 78 -6.15 1.00 -0.74
N SER A 79 -6.54 2.24 -0.47
CA SER A 79 -7.22 3.06 -1.48
C SER A 79 -6.23 3.35 -2.61
N ALA A 80 -6.70 3.50 -3.86
CA ALA A 80 -5.82 3.79 -5.00
C ALA A 80 -4.98 5.08 -4.85
N ASN A 81 -5.38 5.96 -3.93
CA ASN A 81 -4.65 7.19 -3.59
C ASN A 81 -3.60 7.00 -2.49
N GLU A 82 -3.52 5.81 -1.90
CA GLU A 82 -2.60 5.41 -0.83
C GLU A 82 -1.53 4.47 -1.42
N ILE A 83 -0.84 4.92 -2.46
CA ILE A 83 0.48 4.34 -2.75
C ILE A 83 1.33 4.66 -1.51
N PRO A 84 1.97 3.67 -0.88
CA PRO A 84 2.91 3.95 0.20
C PRO A 84 4.05 4.76 -0.39
N GLN A 85 3.95 6.09 -0.30
CA GLN A 85 5.14 6.89 -0.23
C GLN A 85 5.88 6.35 1.00
N LEU A 86 7.18 6.06 0.88
CA LEU A 86 8.03 5.91 2.05
C LEU A 86 7.91 7.20 2.85
N THR A 87 6.92 7.28 3.75
CA THR A 87 6.79 8.38 4.67
C THR A 87 7.79 8.10 5.77
N THR A 88 9.00 8.62 5.54
CA THR A 88 9.90 9.03 6.60
C THR A 88 9.06 9.63 7.72
N THR A 89 9.20 9.03 8.89
CA THR A 89 8.70 9.47 10.20
C THR A 89 8.21 10.90 10.21
N THR A 90 6.91 11.10 10.45
CA THR A 90 6.34 12.38 10.83
C THR A 90 6.95 12.82 12.17
N ILE A 91 8.05 13.54 12.09
CA ILE A 91 8.47 14.51 13.09
C ILE A 91 8.39 15.89 12.42
N SER A 92 7.70 16.78 13.13
CA SER A 92 7.39 18.19 12.94
C SER A 92 8.33 19.05 12.07
N ASP A 93 7.71 20.13 11.55
CA ASP A 93 8.27 21.32 10.87
C ASP A 93 8.39 21.29 9.34
N ASN A 94 7.22 21.32 8.68
CA ASN A 94 7.08 21.42 7.22
C ASN A 94 6.90 22.85 6.67
N SER A 95 7.04 23.90 7.50
CA SER A 95 6.81 25.30 7.06
C SER A 95 7.83 25.77 6.00
N GLY A 96 9.12 25.52 6.21
CA GLY A 96 10.16 25.94 5.26
C GLY A 96 10.19 25.15 3.94
N GLN A 97 9.68 23.92 3.95
CA GLN A 97 9.58 23.10 2.73
C GLN A 97 8.42 23.57 1.83
N GLN A 98 7.34 24.10 2.42
CA GLN A 98 6.22 24.63 1.65
C GLN A 98 6.58 25.92 0.90
N GLU A 99 7.36 26.81 1.51
CA GLU A 99 7.82 28.05 0.86
C GLU A 99 8.75 27.79 -0.32
N THR A 100 9.70 26.86 -0.16
CA THR A 100 10.62 26.47 -1.24
C THR A 100 9.88 25.80 -2.41
N ILE A 101 8.88 24.96 -2.13
CA ILE A 101 8.04 24.37 -3.16
C ILE A 101 7.22 25.43 -3.90
N LEU A 102 6.71 26.45 -3.22
CA LEU A 102 5.95 27.54 -3.85
C LEU A 102 6.84 28.36 -4.80
N ALA A 103 8.02 28.77 -4.33
CA ALA A 103 8.98 29.54 -5.14
C ALA A 103 9.48 28.77 -6.37
N LEU A 104 9.67 27.45 -6.24
CA LEU A 104 10.04 26.59 -7.37
C LEU A 104 8.92 26.48 -8.41
N LYS A 105 7.65 26.42 -7.98
CA LYS A 105 6.51 26.40 -8.90
C LYS A 105 6.40 27.70 -9.71
N GLU A 106 6.52 28.84 -9.04
CA GLU A 106 6.49 30.15 -9.70
C GLU A 106 7.64 30.30 -10.71
N THR A 107 8.83 29.83 -10.35
CA THR A 107 9.99 29.83 -11.26
C THR A 107 9.76 28.96 -12.50
N ILE A 108 9.08 27.81 -12.35
CA ILE A 108 8.73 26.93 -13.47
C ILE A 108 7.70 27.60 -14.39
N GLU A 109 6.69 28.28 -13.83
CA GLU A 109 5.69 29.02 -14.61
C GLU A 109 6.36 30.12 -15.44
N ALA A 110 7.20 30.96 -14.83
CA ALA A 110 7.94 32.00 -15.54
C ALA A 110 8.85 31.45 -16.66
N LYS A 111 9.50 30.30 -16.41
CA LYS A 111 10.32 29.62 -17.44
C LYS A 111 9.45 29.07 -18.58
N ASN A 112 8.28 28.55 -18.29
CA ASN A 112 7.35 28.03 -19.30
C ASN A 112 6.80 29.14 -20.19
N GLU A 113 6.47 30.30 -19.63
CA GLU A 113 6.07 31.48 -20.39
C GLU A 113 7.19 31.96 -21.33
N THR A 114 8.43 32.02 -20.83
CA THR A 114 9.60 32.39 -21.65
C THR A 114 9.80 31.41 -22.80
N ILE A 115 9.64 30.10 -22.55
CA ILE A 115 9.71 29.07 -23.60
C ILE A 115 8.61 29.28 -24.64
N ALA A 116 7.39 29.64 -24.24
CA ALA A 116 6.29 29.90 -25.16
C ALA A 116 6.59 31.10 -26.08
N VAL A 117 7.11 32.19 -25.52
CA VAL A 117 7.51 33.39 -26.29
C VAL A 117 8.65 33.08 -27.26
N LEU A 118 9.69 32.38 -26.80
CA LEU A 118 10.81 31.99 -27.66
C LEU A 118 10.38 31.06 -28.81
N LYS A 119 9.46 30.13 -28.53
CA LYS A 119 8.87 29.27 -29.58
C LYS A 119 8.08 30.09 -30.61
N ALA A 120 7.30 31.08 -30.18
CA ALA A 120 6.56 31.95 -31.09
C ALA A 120 7.49 32.79 -31.99
N LEU A 121 8.57 33.34 -31.43
CA LEU A 121 9.57 34.10 -32.19
C LEU A 121 10.32 33.24 -33.21
N LEU A 122 10.64 31.99 -32.85
CA LEU A 122 11.23 31.02 -33.78
C LEU A 122 10.27 30.62 -34.92
N ALA A 123 8.97 30.58 -34.66
CA ALA A 123 7.95 30.27 -35.68
C ALA A 123 7.79 31.37 -36.74
N HIS A 124 8.03 32.64 -36.38
CA HIS A 124 7.99 33.78 -37.31
C HIS A 124 9.30 34.01 -38.08
N LYS A 125 10.38 33.28 -37.74
CA LYS A 125 11.72 33.44 -38.35
C LYS A 125 12.01 32.42 -39.46
N LYS A 126 10.98 31.76 -40.00
CA LYS A 126 11.04 30.79 -41.10
C LYS A 126 10.27 31.29 -42.31
#